data_AF-A0A8T5KN77-F1
#
_entry.id   AF-A0A8T5KN77-F1
#
_cell.length_a   1.000
_cell.length_b   1.000
_cell.length_c   1.000
_cell.angle_alpha   90.00
_cell.angle_beta   90.00
_cell.angle_gamma   90.00
#
_symmetry.space_group_name_H-M   'P 1'
#
loop_
_entity.id
_entity.type
_entity.pdbx_description
1 polymer ?
#
loop_
_entity_poly.entity_id
_entity_poly.type
_entity_poly.pdbx_seq_one_letter_code
_entity_poly.pdbx_strand_id
1 'polypeptide(L)' 'MTKGYVEFFFSNAKFRRLWAASVISLLGEWFNTIALFFLILEYSGSEFLLGILFSVRMALF' A
#
# COMPACT_ATOMS: atom_id res chain seq x y z
N MET A 1 36.26 2.32 -1.59
CA MET A 1 35.34 2.90 -0.59
C MET A 1 33.93 2.51 -0.98
N THR A 2 33.32 1.56 -0.28
CA THR A 2 31.93 1.15 -0.49
C THR A 2 31.04 2.31 -0.07
N LYS A 3 30.58 3.12 -1.03
CA LYS A 3 29.54 4.13 -0.76
C LYS A 3 28.32 3.38 -0.25
N GLY A 4 28.02 3.51 1.04
CA GLY A 4 26.95 2.76 1.67
C GLY A 4 25.58 3.17 1.12
N TYR A 5 24.59 2.27 1.24
CA TYR A 5 23.21 2.53 0.81
C TYR A 5 22.63 3.82 1.40
N VAL A 6 22.99 4.15 2.64
CA VAL A 6 22.58 5.36 3.33
C VAL A 6 23.12 6.62 2.63
N GLU A 7 24.38 6.59 2.20
CA GLU A 7 25.00 7.70 1.49
C GLU A 7 24.42 7.88 0.08
N PHE A 8 24.12 6.78 -0.62
CA PHE A 8 23.36 6.82 -1.88
C PHE A 8 21.97 7.44 -1.69
N PHE A 9 21.27 7.06 -0.63
CA PHE A 9 19.95 7.58 -0.31
C PHE A 9 20.00 9.10 -0.10
N PHE A 10 20.93 9.60 0.71
CA PHE A 10 21.01 11.04 1.00
C PHE A 10 21.59 11.86 -0.15
N SER A 11 22.50 11.30 -0.95
CA SER A 11 23.11 12.00 -2.09
C SER A 11 22.21 12.11 -3.32
N ASN A 12 21.20 11.24 -3.47
CA ASN A 12 20.35 11.22 -4.65
C ASN A 12 18.93 11.74 -4.38
N ALA A 13 18.71 13.04 -4.61
CA ALA A 13 17.41 13.68 -4.44
C ALA A 13 16.31 13.09 -5.34
N LYS A 14 16.64 12.66 -6.56
CA LYS A 14 15.66 12.01 -7.47
C LYS A 14 15.20 10.67 -6.90
N PHE A 15 16.13 9.87 -6.39
CA PHE A 15 15.82 8.61 -5.74
C PHE A 15 14.92 8.80 -4.53
N ARG A 16 15.24 9.74 -3.62
CA ARG A 16 14.39 10.01 -2.44
C ARG A 16 12.98 10.42 -2.80
N ARG A 17 12.81 11.25 -3.84
CA ARG A 17 11.49 11.66 -4.31
C ARG A 17 10.68 10.48 -4.84
N LEU A 18 11.30 9.61 -5.64
CA LEU A 18 10.64 8.40 -6.13
C LEU A 18 10.33 7.44 -4.99
N TRP A 19 11.26 7.22 -4.07
CA TRP A 19 11.05 6.38 -2.90
C TRP A 19 9.88 6.88 -2.04
N ALA A 20 9.83 8.18 -1.74
CA ALA A 20 8.74 8.77 -0.98
C ALA A 20 7.39 8.65 -1.71
N ALA A 21 7.38 8.90 -3.03
CA ALA A 21 6.19 8.70 -3.85
C ALA A 21 5.71 7.24 -3.80
N SER A 22 6.62 6.27 -3.93
CA SER A 22 6.30 4.85 -3.83
C SER A 22 5.76 4.46 -2.45
N VAL A 23 6.35 5.00 -1.38
CA VAL A 23 5.86 4.77 0.00
C VAL A 23 4.45 5.34 0.16
N ILE A 24 4.19 6.56 -0.30
CA ILE A 24 2.86 7.18 -0.23
C ILE A 24 1.84 6.39 -1.05
N SER A 25 2.19 5.96 -2.26
CA SER A 25 1.31 5.14 -3.10
C SER A 25 0.98 3.80 -2.44
N LEU A 26 1.98 3.12 -1.86
CA LEU A 26 1.77 1.87 -1.15
C LEU A 26 0.87 2.07 0.07
N LEU A 27 1.08 3.14 0.84
CA LEU A 27 0.21 3.48 1.96
C LEU A 27 -1.23 3.76 1.50
N GLY A 28 -1.41 4.47 0.39
CA GLY A 28 -2.72 4.73 -0.19
C GLY A 28 -3.46 3.45 -0.62
N GLU A 29 -2.75 2.52 -1.27
CA GLU A 29 -3.24 1.19 -1.64
C GLU A 29 -3.75 0.40 -0.42
N TRP A 30 -2.95 0.36 0.65
CA TRP A 30 -3.33 -0.30 1.90
C TRP A 30 -4.52 0.41 2.57
N PHE A 31 -4.51 1.74 2.59
CA PHE A 31 -5.61 2.53 3.16
C PHE A 31 -6.93 2.31 2.43
N ASN A 32 -6.91 2.26 1.10
CA ASN A 32 -8.09 1.95 0.29
C ASN A 32 -8.68 0.58 0.66
N THR A 33 -7.82 -0.41 0.89
CA THR A 33 -8.26 -1.76 1.31
C THR A 33 -8.92 -1.73 2.69
N ILE A 34 -8.32 -1.02 3.65
CA ILE A 34 -8.89 -0.86 5.00
C ILE A 34 -10.24 -0.15 4.93
N ALA A 35 -10.34 0.94 4.17
CA ALA A 35 -11.58 1.69 4.00
C ALA A 35 -12.70 0.81 3.39
N LEU A 36 -12.38 0.01 2.37
CA LEU A 36 -13.31 -0.94 1.79
C LEU A 36 -13.78 -2.00 2.79
N PHE A 37 -12.91 -2.52 3.66
CA PHE A 37 -13.33 -3.45 4.72
C PHE A 37 -14.32 -2.81 5.69
N PHE A 38 -14.05 -1.59 6.16
CA PHE A 38 -14.96 -0.87 7.04
C PHE A 38 -16.31 -0.61 6.36
N LEU A 39 -16.30 -0.13 5.11
CA LEU A 39 -17.54 0.13 4.36
C LEU A 39 -18.37 -1.14 4.16
N ILE A 40 -17.75 -2.26 3.81
CA ILE A 40 -18.50 -3.53 3.65
C ILE A 40 -19.12 -3.98 4.97
N LEU A 41 -18.37 -3.90 6.07
CA LEU A 41 -18.88 -4.26 7.39
C LEU A 41 -20.02 -3.34 7.83
N GLU A 42 -19.87 -2.03 7.65
CA GLU A 42 -20.84 -1.04 8.10
C GLU A 42 -22.15 -1.10 7.30
N TYR A 43 -22.07 -1.27 5.97
CA TYR A 43 -23.26 -1.22 5.11
C TYR A 43 -23.89 -2.58 4.83
N SER A 44 -23.12 -3.67 4.84
CA SER A 44 -23.68 -5.01 4.60
C SER A 44 -23.77 -5.88 5.85
N GLY A 45 -22.94 -5.64 6.88
CA GLY A 45 -22.82 -6.52 8.05
C GLY A 45 -22.37 -7.96 7.72
N SER A 46 -21.95 -8.23 6.48
CA SER A 46 -21.69 -9.58 5.98
C SER A 46 -20.19 -9.87 5.89
N GLU A 47 -19.72 -10.77 6.76
CA GLU A 47 -18.33 -11.25 6.76
C GLU A 47 -17.99 -12.02 5.48
N PHE A 48 -18.98 -12.60 4.81
CA PHE A 48 -18.79 -13.28 3.52
C PHE A 48 -18.32 -12.32 2.42
N LEU A 49 -18.84 -11.09 2.39
CA LEU A 49 -18.40 -10.08 1.41
C LEU A 49 -16.96 -9.64 1.64
N LEU A 50 -16.48 -9.66 2.89
CA LEU A 50 -15.05 -9.46 3.16
C LEU A 50 -14.21 -10.57 2.55
N GLY A 51 -14.63 -11.83 2.70
CA GLY A 51 -13.96 -12.98 2.10
C GLY A 51 -13.88 -12.88 0.57
N ILE A 52 -14.95 -12.41 -0.08
CA ILE A 52 -14.96 -12.14 -1.52
C ILE A 52 -13.97 -11.01 -1.86
N LEU A 53 -14.00 -9.89 -1.14
CA LEU A 53 -13.11 -8.76 -1.39
C LEU A 53 -11.63 -9.18 -1.28
N PHE A 54 -11.27 -9.94 -0.23
CA PHE A 54 -9.92 -10.49 -0.09
C PHE A 54 -9.56 -11.41 -1.26
N SER A 55 -10.45 -12.32 -1.64
CA SER A 55 -10.21 -13.26 -2.74
C SER A 55 -9.99 -12.54 -4.07
N VAL A 56 -10.82 -11.55 -4.39
CA VAL A 56 -10.70 -10.73 -5.59
C VAL A 56 -9.40 -9.92 -5.56
N ARG A 57 -9.04 -9.31 -4.42
CA ARG A 57 -7.79 -8.57 -4.28
C ARG A 57 -6.57 -9.46 -4.53
N MET A 58 -6.53 -10.66 -3.97
CA MET A 58 -5.40 -11.60 -4.16
C MET A 58 -5.35 -12.16 -5.59
N ALA A 59 -6.48 -12.30 -6.27
CA ALA A 59 -6.55 -12.77 -7.66
C ALA A 59 -6.16 -11.70 -8.69
N LEU A 60 -6.29 -10.41 -8.34
CA LEU A 60 -5.98 -9.26 -9.20
C LEU A 60 -4.59 -8.66 -8.94
N PHE A 61 -3.78 -9.29 -8.09
CA PHE A 61 -2.38 -8.96 -7.85
C PHE A 61 -1.46 -9.56 -8.92
#